data_AF-A0A2M8TRM0-F1
#
_entry.id   AF-A0A2M8TRM0-F1
#
_cell.length_a   1.000
_cell.length_b   1.000
_cell.length_c   1.000
_cell.angle_alpha   90.00
_cell.angle_beta   90.00
_cell.angle_gamma   90.00
#
_symmetry.space_group_name_H-M   'P 1'
#
loop_
_entity.id
_entity.type
_entity.pdbx_description
1 polymer ?
#
loop_
_entity_poly.entity_id
_entity_poly.type
_entity_poly.pdbx_seq_one_letter_code
_entity_poly.pdbx_strand_id
1 'polypeptide(L)'
;MGMWGDCNWYIDVFGLSDSSKLGVALGLAPGVNHDAHHIVMANSTDSRMVSLRNQMENFTPPIGKNSKENGIWLPRQAKDRIAGIKVTAHKGEGIHSDAYKQSIYDRLSNKGREEFIAELDLIKEELNDGKTFKCKG
;
A
#
# COMPACT_ATOMS: atom_id res chain seq x y z
N MET A 1 -1.81 -28.90 11.03
CA MET A 1 -1.01 -27.84 10.38
C MET A 1 -1.80 -27.30 9.19
N GLY A 2 -2.55 -26.22 9.37
CA GLY A 2 -3.22 -25.55 8.25
C GLY A 2 -2.23 -24.59 7.61
N MET A 3 -1.80 -24.86 6.38
CA MET A 3 -1.18 -23.85 5.55
C MET A 3 -2.24 -22.78 5.30
N TRP A 4 -2.10 -21.63 5.93
CA TRP A 4 -2.86 -20.43 5.59
C TRP A 4 -2.38 -20.03 4.20
N GLY A 5 -3.05 -20.57 3.19
CA GLY A 5 -2.71 -20.36 1.79
C GLY A 5 -2.70 -18.87 1.51
N ASP A 6 -1.56 -18.38 1.03
CA ASP A 6 -1.37 -17.02 0.55
C ASP A 6 -2.58 -16.64 -0.30
N CYS A 7 -3.33 -15.66 0.19
CA CYS A 7 -4.63 -15.36 -0.38
C CYS A 7 -4.45 -14.66 -1.72
N ASN A 8 -4.66 -15.44 -2.76
CA ASN A 8 -4.90 -15.01 -4.12
C ASN A 8 -3.80 -14.11 -4.73
N TRP A 9 -2.87 -14.80 -5.40
CA TRP A 9 -1.98 -14.44 -6.50
C TRP A 9 -2.57 -13.55 -7.63
N TYR A 10 -3.75 -12.93 -7.48
CA TYR A 10 -4.28 -12.03 -8.49
C TYR A 10 -3.35 -10.84 -8.57
N ILE A 11 -2.50 -11.00 -9.58
CA ILE A 11 -1.59 -10.09 -10.19
C ILE A 11 -2.16 -8.70 -10.01
N ASP A 12 -1.25 -7.84 -9.60
CA ASP A 12 -1.36 -6.43 -9.77
C ASP A 12 -1.57 -6.10 -11.28
N VAL A 13 -2.74 -6.41 -11.83
CA VAL A 13 -3.08 -6.16 -13.25
C VAL A 13 -3.29 -4.67 -13.46
N PHE A 14 -3.56 -3.92 -12.39
CA PHE A 14 -3.88 -2.50 -12.48
C PHE A 14 -2.77 -1.59 -11.95
N GLY A 15 -2.06 -1.89 -10.87
CA GLY A 15 -0.99 -1.07 -10.28
C GLY A 15 0.40 -1.24 -10.92
N LEU A 16 0.72 -2.36 -11.57
CA LEU A 16 2.05 -2.59 -12.18
C LEU A 16 2.46 -1.51 -13.19
N SER A 17 1.50 -0.87 -13.87
CA SER A 17 1.79 0.18 -14.84
C SER A 17 2.28 1.50 -14.22
N ASP A 18 1.99 1.74 -12.94
CA ASP A 18 2.43 2.95 -12.21
C ASP A 18 3.40 2.64 -11.06
N SER A 19 3.47 1.40 -10.57
CA SER A 19 4.40 1.01 -9.49
C SER A 19 5.87 1.28 -9.85
N SER A 20 6.26 1.22 -11.12
CA SER A 20 7.61 1.63 -11.55
C SER A 20 7.87 3.12 -11.37
N LYS A 21 6.88 3.98 -11.66
CA LYS A 21 7.00 5.44 -11.45
C LYS A 21 7.03 5.77 -9.96
N LEU A 22 6.22 5.07 -9.17
CA LEU A 22 6.29 5.17 -7.72
C LEU A 22 7.66 4.74 -7.20
N GLY A 23 8.22 3.64 -7.71
CA GLY A 23 9.56 3.16 -7.36
C GLY A 23 10.65 4.21 -7.60
N VAL A 24 10.57 4.93 -8.73
CA VAL A 24 11.48 6.07 -8.99
C VAL A 24 11.34 7.17 -7.93
N ALA A 25 10.12 7.49 -7.51
CA ALA A 25 9.88 8.50 -6.47
C ALA A 25 10.31 8.04 -5.06
N LEU A 26 10.21 6.74 -4.77
CA LEU A 26 10.64 6.14 -3.50
C LEU A 26 12.16 6.00 -3.40
N GLY A 27 12.87 5.96 -4.53
CA GLY A 27 14.32 5.81 -4.58
C GLY A 27 14.77 4.35 -4.46
N LEU A 28 15.90 4.11 -3.78
CA LEU A 28 16.49 2.77 -3.70
C LEU A 28 15.59 1.81 -2.90
N ALA A 29 15.27 0.67 -3.51
CA ALA A 29 14.56 -0.41 -2.84
C ALA A 29 15.45 -1.06 -1.76
N PRO A 30 14.88 -1.52 -0.63
CA PRO A 30 15.64 -2.22 0.41
C PRO A 30 16.27 -3.55 -0.06
N GLY A 31 15.76 -4.12 -1.15
CA GLY A 31 16.31 -5.31 -1.78
C GLY A 31 15.59 -5.68 -3.07
N VAL A 32 16.19 -6.57 -3.87
CA VAL A 32 15.71 -6.97 -5.20
C VAL A 32 14.33 -7.65 -5.21
N ASN A 33 13.87 -8.12 -4.05
CA ASN A 33 12.57 -8.77 -3.86
C ASN A 33 11.55 -7.88 -3.12
N HIS A 34 11.75 -6.56 -3.16
CA HIS A 34 10.77 -5.59 -2.69
C HIS A 34 10.11 -4.91 -3.90
N ASP A 35 8.79 -4.78 -3.85
CA ASP A 35 8.01 -4.08 -4.86
C ASP A 35 7.46 -2.79 -4.27
N ALA A 36 7.28 -1.77 -5.13
CA ALA A 36 6.68 -0.52 -4.73
C ALA A 36 5.16 -0.71 -4.67
N HIS A 37 4.56 -0.32 -3.56
CA HIS A 37 3.12 -0.40 -3.31
C HIS A 37 2.55 0.99 -3.08
N HIS A 38 1.48 1.31 -3.81
CA HIS A 38 0.64 2.45 -3.48
C HIS A 38 -0.23 2.13 -2.28
N ILE A 39 -0.30 3.06 -1.32
CA ILE A 39 -1.23 2.96 -0.19
C ILE A 39 -2.65 3.25 -0.68
N VAL A 40 -2.85 4.43 -1.28
CA VAL A 40 -4.02 4.75 -2.09
C VAL A 40 -3.76 4.24 -3.51
N MET A 41 -4.33 3.08 -3.83
CA MET A 41 -4.08 2.37 -5.09
C MET A 41 -4.31 3.23 -6.33
N ALA A 42 -3.26 3.43 -7.15
CA ALA A 42 -3.28 4.33 -8.31
C ALA A 42 -4.35 3.99 -9.36
N ASN A 43 -4.58 2.71 -9.62
CA ASN A 43 -5.41 2.24 -10.74
C ASN A 43 -6.61 1.38 -10.30
N SER A 44 -6.96 1.42 -9.01
CA SER A 44 -8.16 0.75 -8.50
C SER A 44 -9.43 1.47 -8.98
N THR A 45 -10.39 0.71 -9.50
CA THR A 45 -11.75 1.18 -9.84
C THR A 45 -12.70 1.23 -8.65
N ASP A 46 -12.25 0.78 -7.47
CA ASP A 46 -13.01 0.87 -6.22
C ASP A 46 -13.31 2.33 -5.87
N SER A 47 -14.59 2.64 -5.65
CA SER A 47 -15.05 4.02 -5.42
C SER A 47 -14.37 4.68 -4.22
N ARG A 48 -14.00 3.91 -3.20
CA ARG A 48 -13.24 4.41 -2.04
C ARG A 48 -11.86 4.90 -2.46
N MET A 49 -11.14 4.10 -3.25
CA MET A 49 -9.81 4.47 -3.73
C MET A 49 -9.85 5.62 -4.73
N VAL A 50 -10.87 5.66 -5.60
CA VAL A 50 -11.13 6.80 -6.50
C VAL A 50 -11.34 8.07 -5.70
N SER A 51 -12.20 8.03 -4.66
CA SER A 51 -12.47 9.18 -3.80
C SER A 51 -11.22 9.72 -3.12
N LEU A 52 -10.37 8.84 -2.60
CA LEU A 52 -9.11 9.24 -1.96
C LEU A 52 -8.13 9.86 -2.97
N ARG A 53 -8.03 9.31 -4.18
CA ARG A 53 -7.19 9.92 -5.24
C ARG A 53 -7.67 11.32 -5.60
N ASN A 54 -8.98 11.51 -5.74
CA ASN A 54 -9.56 12.82 -5.99
C ASN A 54 -9.25 13.80 -4.83
N GLN A 55 -9.34 13.32 -3.57
CA GLN A 55 -8.96 14.13 -2.40
C GLN A 55 -7.47 14.52 -2.45
N MET A 56 -6.58 13.59 -2.80
CA MET A 56 -5.15 13.84 -2.96
C MET A 56 -4.84 14.89 -4.04
N GLU A 57 -5.54 14.83 -5.18
CA GLU A 57 -5.41 15.78 -6.29
C GLU A 57 -5.96 17.18 -5.94
N ASN A 58 -6.96 17.25 -5.06
CA ASN A 58 -7.58 18.51 -4.62
C ASN A 58 -6.81 19.24 -3.51
N PHE A 59 -5.74 18.64 -2.96
CA PHE A 59 -4.89 19.34 -2.01
C PHE A 59 -4.04 20.43 -2.66
N THR A 60 -3.61 21.40 -1.85
CA THR A 60 -2.72 22.48 -2.28
C THR A 60 -1.47 22.51 -1.38
N PRO A 61 -0.28 22.10 -1.88
CA PRO A 61 -0.04 21.46 -3.18
C PRO A 61 -0.61 20.04 -3.25
N PRO A 62 -0.91 19.51 -4.46
CA PRO A 62 -1.48 18.18 -4.63
C PRO A 62 -0.50 17.10 -4.18
N ILE A 63 -1.04 15.96 -3.74
CA ILE A 63 -0.26 14.74 -3.51
C ILE A 63 -0.44 13.87 -4.76
N GLY A 64 0.61 13.74 -5.56
CA GLY A 64 0.53 12.92 -6.77
C GLY A 64 0.32 11.44 -6.44
N LYS A 65 -0.45 10.70 -7.23
CA LYS A 65 -0.63 9.25 -7.01
C LYS A 65 0.68 8.46 -6.94
N ASN A 66 1.72 8.92 -7.66
CA ASN A 66 3.06 8.32 -7.68
C ASN A 66 4.06 9.02 -6.75
N SER A 67 3.60 9.89 -5.85
CA SER A 67 4.48 10.58 -4.92
C SER A 67 4.94 9.63 -3.81
N LYS A 68 6.09 9.93 -3.22
CA LYS A 68 6.68 9.14 -2.13
C LYS A 68 5.75 9.03 -0.91
N GLU A 69 4.91 10.04 -0.68
CA GLU A 69 3.94 10.07 0.41
C GLU A 69 2.96 8.91 0.29
N ASN A 70 2.53 8.58 -0.93
CA ASN A 70 1.57 7.51 -1.22
C ASN A 70 2.23 6.13 -1.42
N GLY A 71 3.54 5.99 -1.19
CA GLY A 71 4.28 4.78 -1.51
C GLY A 71 4.97 4.11 -0.33
N ILE A 72 5.16 2.80 -0.45
CA ILE A 72 5.98 1.99 0.45
C ILE A 72 6.64 0.83 -0.32
N TRP A 73 7.83 0.43 0.11
CA TRP A 73 8.45 -0.82 -0.34
C TRP A 73 7.97 -1.98 0.53
N LEU A 74 7.36 -3.00 -0.07
CA LEU A 74 6.97 -4.21 0.65
C LEU A 74 7.68 -5.43 0.06
N PRO A 75 8.07 -6.41 0.89
CA PRO A 75 8.63 -7.66 0.41
C PRO A 75 7.58 -8.46 -0.37
N ARG A 76 8.03 -9.18 -1.41
CA ARG A 76 7.15 -10.06 -2.21
C ARG A 76 6.57 -11.20 -1.38
N GLN A 77 7.39 -11.81 -0.52
CA GLN A 77 7.06 -12.97 0.30
C GLN A 77 7.63 -12.82 1.71
N ALA A 78 7.13 -13.62 2.66
CA ALA A 78 7.67 -13.64 4.02
C ALA A 78 9.20 -13.88 4.09
N LYS A 79 9.75 -14.69 3.18
CA LYS A 79 11.19 -14.96 3.10
C LYS A 79 12.03 -13.76 2.63
N ASP A 80 11.40 -12.78 1.99
CA ASP A 80 12.05 -11.60 1.41
C ASP A 80 12.08 -10.41 2.39
N ARG A 81 11.51 -10.57 3.60
CA ARG A 81 11.61 -9.60 4.69
C ARG A 81 13.08 -9.28 4.99
N ILE A 82 13.37 -8.02 5.32
CA ILE A 82 14.71 -7.60 5.73
C ILE A 82 15.13 -8.41 6.98
N ALA A 83 16.35 -8.95 6.97
CA ALA A 83 16.86 -9.75 8.07
C ALA A 83 16.78 -8.98 9.40
N GLY A 84 16.17 -9.60 10.42
CA GLY A 84 15.90 -8.97 11.72
C GLY A 84 14.52 -8.31 11.84
N ILE A 85 13.83 -8.04 10.73
CA ILE A 85 12.46 -7.53 10.71
C ILE A 85 11.51 -8.69 10.42
N LYS A 86 10.89 -9.20 11.48
CA LYS A 86 10.03 -10.40 11.38
C LYS A 86 8.62 -10.10 10.91
N VAL A 87 8.24 -8.83 10.85
CA VAL A 87 6.84 -8.46 10.85
C VAL A 87 6.34 -7.87 9.54
N THR A 88 7.15 -7.18 8.72
CA THR A 88 6.68 -6.44 7.53
C THR A 88 5.65 -7.19 6.68
N ALA A 89 4.53 -6.51 6.42
CA ALA A 89 3.45 -7.02 5.60
C ALA A 89 3.96 -7.33 4.19
N HIS A 90 3.67 -8.53 3.67
CA HIS A 90 3.93 -8.88 2.28
C HIS A 90 2.62 -9.01 1.49
N LYS A 91 2.74 -9.15 0.16
CA LYS A 91 1.60 -9.20 -0.76
C LYS A 91 0.51 -10.23 -0.39
N GLY A 92 0.88 -11.33 0.25
CA GLY A 92 -0.05 -12.41 0.65
C GLY A 92 -0.87 -12.11 1.91
N GLU A 93 -0.54 -11.06 2.66
CA GLU A 93 -1.14 -10.73 3.95
C GLU A 93 -2.33 -9.76 3.85
N GLY A 94 -3.03 -9.80 2.71
CA GLY A 94 -4.27 -9.05 2.47
C GLY A 94 -4.08 -7.61 2.01
N ILE A 95 -2.87 -7.22 1.62
CA ILE A 95 -2.61 -5.96 0.93
C ILE A 95 -3.45 -5.91 -0.35
N HIS A 96 -4.14 -4.78 -0.57
CA HIS A 96 -5.12 -4.57 -1.66
C HIS A 96 -6.46 -5.35 -1.53
N SER A 97 -6.68 -6.12 -0.46
CA SER A 97 -7.98 -6.74 -0.19
C SER A 97 -9.10 -5.70 0.00
N ASP A 98 -10.35 -6.16 0.03
CA ASP A 98 -11.50 -5.32 0.36
C ASP A 98 -11.38 -4.73 1.78
N ALA A 99 -10.88 -5.51 2.75
CA ALA A 99 -10.64 -5.04 4.12
C ALA A 99 -9.52 -3.99 4.17
N TYR A 100 -8.48 -4.15 3.35
CA TYR A 100 -7.45 -3.12 3.18
C TYR A 100 -8.06 -1.83 2.64
N LYS A 101 -8.80 -1.90 1.52
CA LYS A 101 -9.45 -0.72 0.91
C LYS A 101 -10.36 0.01 1.88
N GLN A 102 -11.15 -0.74 2.67
CA GLN A 102 -12.01 -0.16 3.69
C GLN A 102 -11.19 0.56 4.77
N SER A 103 -10.17 -0.12 5.32
CA SER A 103 -9.33 0.46 6.37
C SER A 103 -8.59 1.73 5.90
N ILE A 104 -8.08 1.74 4.67
CA ILE A 104 -7.41 2.93 4.11
C ILE A 104 -8.40 4.08 3.94
N TYR A 105 -9.61 3.80 3.45
CA TYR A 105 -10.65 4.81 3.28
C TYR A 105 -11.12 5.41 4.61
N ASP A 106 -11.43 4.56 5.60
CA ASP A 106 -11.91 4.99 6.90
C ASP A 106 -10.91 5.90 7.61
N ARG A 107 -9.61 5.64 7.41
CA ARG A 107 -8.53 6.45 7.99
C ARG A 107 -8.36 7.77 7.26
N LEU A 108 -8.32 7.76 5.94
CA LEU A 108 -7.87 8.90 5.14
C LEU A 108 -8.99 9.86 4.70
N SER A 109 -10.23 9.37 4.63
CA SER A 109 -11.37 10.18 4.17
C SER A 109 -11.56 11.44 5.02
N ASN A 110 -11.90 12.55 4.36
CA ASN A 110 -12.20 13.85 4.97
C ASN A 110 -11.04 14.51 5.76
N LYS A 111 -9.83 13.94 5.74
CA LYS A 111 -8.64 14.58 6.32
C LYS A 111 -8.14 15.77 5.50
N GLY A 112 -7.64 16.79 6.19
CA GLY A 112 -6.83 17.84 5.57
C GLY A 112 -5.47 17.31 5.09
N ARG A 113 -4.77 18.05 4.24
CA ARG A 113 -3.53 17.58 3.59
C ARG A 113 -2.46 17.09 4.58
N GLU A 114 -2.19 17.86 5.63
CA GLU A 114 -1.14 17.52 6.61
C GLU A 114 -1.50 16.28 7.42
N GLU A 115 -2.75 16.21 7.89
CA GLU A 115 -3.27 15.02 8.58
C GLU A 115 -3.30 13.79 7.68
N PHE A 116 -3.59 13.97 6.39
CA PHE A 116 -3.57 12.90 5.40
C PHE A 116 -2.15 12.32 5.25
N ILE A 117 -1.14 13.18 5.16
CA ILE A 117 0.27 12.75 5.08
C ILE A 117 0.69 12.05 6.37
N ALA A 118 0.36 12.63 7.53
CA ALA A 118 0.68 12.01 8.82
C ALA A 118 0.02 10.63 8.95
N GLU A 119 -1.22 10.47 8.50
CA GLU A 119 -1.91 9.19 8.50
C GLU A 119 -1.31 8.20 7.50
N LEU A 120 -0.86 8.65 6.32
CA LEU A 120 -0.11 7.80 5.39
C LEU A 120 1.18 7.27 6.03
N ASP A 121 1.89 8.10 6.80
CA ASP A 121 3.12 7.68 7.48
C ASP A 121 2.82 6.67 8.59
N LEU A 122 1.76 6.86 9.38
CA LEU A 122 1.29 5.85 10.35
C LEU A 122 0.90 4.52 9.69
N ILE A 123 0.23 4.58 8.53
CA ILE A 123 -0.08 3.38 7.75
C ILE A 123 1.22 2.66 7.34
N LYS A 124 2.25 3.38 6.89
CA LYS A 124 3.54 2.79 6.51
C LYS A 124 4.21 2.11 7.70
N GLU A 125 4.22 2.75 8.86
CA GLU A 125 4.76 2.18 10.09
C GLU A 125 4.04 0.87 10.44
N GLU A 126 2.70 0.88 10.45
CA GLU A 126 1.92 -0.33 10.73
C GLU A 126 2.15 -1.46 9.72
N LEU A 127 2.32 -1.13 8.44
CA LEU A 127 2.65 -2.11 7.40
C LEU A 127 4.06 -2.67 7.60
N ASN A 128 5.02 -1.81 7.96
CA ASN A 128 6.37 -2.23 8.32
C ASN A 128 6.38 -3.12 9.58
N ASP A 129 5.45 -2.88 10.50
CA ASP A 129 5.21 -3.64 11.74
C ASP A 129 4.31 -4.86 11.54
N GLY A 130 3.93 -5.17 10.30
CA GLY A 130 3.27 -6.43 9.97
C GLY A 130 1.77 -6.47 10.11
N LYS A 131 1.12 -5.31 10.02
CA LYS A 131 -0.34 -5.27 9.92
C LYS A 131 -0.82 -6.07 8.72
N THR A 132 -1.66 -7.06 9.00
CA THR A 132 -2.31 -7.89 7.99
C THR A 132 -3.80 -7.53 7.89
N PHE A 133 -4.40 -7.89 6.75
CA PHE A 133 -5.81 -7.63 6.47
C PHE A 133 -6.49 -8.95 6.13
N LYS A 134 -7.74 -9.10 6.56
CA LYS A 134 -8.52 -10.29 6.23
C LYS A 134 -8.74 -10.36 4.71
N CYS A 135 -8.32 -11.47 4.14
CA CYS A 135 -8.69 -11.85 2.78
C CYS A 135 -10.08 -12.49 2.81
N LYS A 136 -10.89 -12.28 1.77
CA LYS A 136 -12.10 -13.10 1.59
C LYS A 136 -11.64 -14.53 1.29
N GLY A 137 -12.02 -15.46 2.17
CA GLY A 137 -11.83 -16.90 1.96
C GLY A 137 -12.71 -17.45 0.85
#